data_AF-A0A939UMQ3-F1
#
_entry.id   AF-A0A939UMQ3-F1
#
_cell.length_a   1.000
_cell.length_b   1.000
_cell.length_c   1.000
_cell.angle_alpha   90.00
_cell.angle_beta   90.00
_cell.angle_gamma   90.00
#
_symmetry.space_group_name_H-M   'P 1'
#
loop_
_entity.id
_entity.type
_entity.pdbx_description
1 polymer ?
#
loop_
_entity_poly.entity_id
_entity_poly.type
_entity_poly.pdbx_seq_one_letter_code
_entity_poly.pdbx_strand_id
1 'polypeptide(L)'
;MNKKRAIIFRANHFDPVWRRCWDRPFYDDGRRFASYREIEAYYFDDAIESGEAFSCESAWTIRNYLKDRPEQTELLRRLCAEGRFELLGAGENIIDTNMPGSETLIRNLVIGLLWGREVLGETPRIPCFTDVFGSSCQLPQLVRECDMIPWIYQLDYNTPDRPVWIGKDGSAVVWGFPGNVARCYPCDRIPFGKHEPCPHCAGEGCPECGDRGFLPVYTAVLNVLPDPPEAEVLKCDLNGEEILPDRELTQHMAEFNSRSDGLRFEAGLMKSFLPYMKDYIALADRPPRELVSSKTENNPGQTGCYVSRIRIKQRERLNENLMAACETWDAILQDGLLHEELKDIWRDITLTCQHDAITGDHIDQASDELEDFGAGITDRLKAAADRIGTEGGGYTVYNHHGFEASFTAPAPEGHTRVYTQEGEPVPVYSDGTFLVRDMAGLSGRTYVTEEGEPQKPEIRGEG
;
A
#
# COMPACT_ATOMS: atom_id res chain seq x y z
N MET A 1 22.75 16.85 35.71
CA MET A 1 21.73 15.79 35.54
C MET A 1 21.82 15.28 34.11
N ASN A 2 21.63 13.98 33.85
CA ASN A 2 21.56 13.50 32.46
C ASN A 2 20.28 14.04 31.83
N LYS A 3 20.40 14.81 30.73
CA LYS A 3 19.24 15.31 29.98
C LYS A 3 18.45 14.12 29.43
N LYS A 4 17.11 14.16 29.52
CA LYS A 4 16.25 13.18 28.85
C LYS A 4 16.30 13.39 27.34
N ARG A 5 16.17 12.33 26.56
CA ARG A 5 16.23 12.39 25.08
C ARG A 5 14.86 12.80 24.53
N ALA A 6 14.86 13.74 23.61
CA ALA A 6 13.74 14.12 22.76
C ALA A 6 14.11 13.79 21.33
N ILE A 7 13.55 12.70 20.81
CA ILE A 7 13.87 12.20 19.48
C ILE A 7 12.86 12.80 18.51
N ILE A 8 13.35 13.65 17.61
CA ILE A 8 12.59 14.17 16.47
C ILE A 8 12.46 13.05 15.44
N PHE A 9 11.24 12.58 15.25
CA PHE A 9 10.88 11.63 14.21
C PHE A 9 10.28 12.41 13.04
N ARG A 10 11.04 12.51 11.94
CA ARG A 10 10.60 13.10 10.67
C ARG A 10 10.10 11.99 9.77
N ALA A 11 8.81 11.98 9.49
CA ALA A 11 8.20 11.16 8.45
C ALA A 11 7.10 11.98 7.77
N ASN A 12 6.83 11.72 6.50
CA ASN A 12 5.70 12.34 5.82
C ASN A 12 4.74 11.23 5.40
N HIS A 13 3.46 11.47 5.64
CA HIS A 13 2.42 10.58 5.15
C HIS A 13 2.15 10.94 3.69
N PHE A 14 2.48 10.01 2.82
CA PHE A 14 2.27 10.16 1.38
C PHE A 14 1.09 9.31 0.95
N ASP A 15 0.05 10.00 0.53
CA ASP A 15 -1.09 9.43 -0.19
C ASP A 15 -0.80 9.54 -1.67
N PRO A 16 -0.44 8.45 -2.36
CA PRO A 16 -0.17 8.53 -3.80
C PRO A 16 -1.41 8.97 -4.57
N VAL A 17 -2.62 8.75 -4.04
CA VAL A 17 -3.89 9.15 -4.64
C VAL A 17 -4.81 9.69 -3.56
N TRP A 18 -5.22 10.95 -3.65
CA TRP A 18 -6.21 11.53 -2.73
C TRP A 18 -6.75 12.85 -3.30
N ARG A 19 -6.20 13.98 -2.88
CA ARG A 19 -6.54 15.32 -3.37
C ARG A 19 -5.71 15.79 -4.56
N ARG A 20 -4.80 14.92 -5.03
CA ARG A 20 -4.14 14.99 -6.32
C ARG A 20 -4.18 13.62 -6.96
N CYS A 21 -4.03 13.63 -8.26
CA CYS A 21 -3.62 12.49 -9.06
C CYS A 21 -2.20 12.06 -8.65
N TRP A 22 -1.89 10.77 -8.84
CA TRP A 22 -0.59 10.21 -8.53
C TRP A 22 0.49 10.71 -9.49
N ASP A 23 0.30 10.49 -10.79
CA ASP A 23 1.32 10.72 -11.81
C ASP A 23 1.02 11.99 -12.63
N ARG A 24 -0.24 12.15 -13.04
CA ARG A 24 -0.68 13.25 -13.91
C ARG A 24 -0.92 14.53 -13.10
N PRO A 25 -0.40 15.70 -13.49
CA PRO A 25 -0.94 16.95 -12.97
C PRO A 25 -2.39 17.14 -13.44
N PHE A 26 -3.17 17.91 -12.68
CA PHE A 26 -4.54 18.26 -13.08
C PHE A 26 -4.75 19.77 -13.09
N TYR A 27 -5.82 20.21 -13.75
CA TYR A 27 -6.14 21.62 -13.92
C TYR A 27 -7.48 21.94 -13.28
N ASP A 28 -7.51 22.99 -12.46
CA ASP A 28 -8.73 23.55 -11.90
C ASP A 28 -8.64 25.09 -11.83
N ASP A 29 -9.71 25.78 -12.21
CA ASP A 29 -9.79 27.25 -12.31
C ASP A 29 -8.58 27.91 -13.01
N GLY A 30 -8.13 27.30 -14.12
CA GLY A 30 -7.00 27.78 -14.90
C GLY A 30 -5.63 27.64 -14.23
N ARG A 31 -5.52 26.86 -13.14
CA ARG A 31 -4.28 26.57 -12.43
C ARG A 31 -3.91 25.10 -12.55
N ARG A 32 -2.63 24.83 -12.78
CA ARG A 32 -2.06 23.49 -12.75
C ARG A 32 -1.71 23.09 -11.31
N PHE A 33 -2.25 21.97 -10.87
CA PHE A 33 -1.88 21.32 -9.61
C PHE A 33 -0.90 20.21 -9.92
N ALA A 34 0.26 20.25 -9.25
CA ALA A 34 1.28 19.20 -9.35
C ALA A 34 0.69 17.84 -8.92
N SER A 35 1.24 16.75 -9.44
CA SER A 35 0.90 15.39 -9.03
C SER A 35 1.58 15.00 -7.71
N TYR A 36 1.14 13.92 -7.07
CA TYR A 36 1.83 13.42 -5.88
C TYR A 36 3.27 13.01 -6.16
N ARG A 37 3.55 12.39 -7.32
CA ARG A 37 4.92 12.05 -7.72
C ARG A 37 5.86 13.26 -7.75
N GLU A 38 5.36 14.43 -8.19
CA GLU A 38 6.13 15.69 -8.17
C GLU A 38 6.39 16.19 -6.73
N ILE A 39 5.39 16.11 -5.86
CA ILE A 39 5.50 16.51 -4.44
C ILE A 39 6.44 15.58 -3.67
N GLU A 40 6.27 14.27 -3.83
CA GLU A 40 7.11 13.23 -3.23
C GLU A 40 8.57 13.42 -3.64
N ALA A 41 8.82 13.66 -4.93
CA ALA A 41 10.17 13.87 -5.43
C ALA A 41 10.84 15.10 -4.80
N TYR A 42 10.08 16.20 -4.70
CA TYR A 42 10.58 17.41 -4.05
C TYR A 42 10.86 17.18 -2.56
N TYR A 43 10.02 16.41 -1.86
CA TYR A 43 10.25 16.10 -0.45
C TYR A 43 11.55 15.31 -0.24
N PHE A 44 11.81 14.29 -1.07
CA PHE A 44 13.03 13.50 -0.92
C PHE A 44 14.28 14.30 -1.24
N ASP A 45 14.24 15.13 -2.29
CA ASP A 45 15.34 16.05 -2.61
C ASP A 45 15.62 16.97 -1.41
N ASP A 46 14.59 17.59 -0.82
CA ASP A 46 14.72 18.45 0.37
C ASP A 46 15.23 17.69 1.61
N ALA A 47 14.72 16.47 1.86
CA ALA A 47 15.15 15.64 3.00
C ALA A 47 16.62 15.22 2.89
N ILE A 48 17.07 14.88 1.69
CA ILE A 48 18.47 14.53 1.42
C ILE A 48 19.36 15.77 1.58
N GLU A 49 18.94 16.91 1.03
CA GLU A 49 19.68 18.18 1.11
C GLU A 49 19.80 18.73 2.53
N SER A 50 18.74 18.62 3.35
CA SER A 50 18.78 19.10 4.74
C SER A 50 19.76 18.30 5.60
N GLY A 51 20.03 17.06 5.19
CA GLY A 51 20.93 16.15 5.88
C GLY A 51 20.36 15.59 7.20
N GLU A 52 19.09 15.80 7.48
CA GLU A 52 18.42 15.30 8.67
C GLU A 52 18.08 13.81 8.54
N ALA A 53 17.80 13.17 9.68
CA ALA A 53 17.26 11.82 9.65
C ALA A 53 15.78 11.88 9.24
N PHE A 54 15.36 11.01 8.31
CA PHE A 54 13.96 10.94 7.86
C PHE A 54 13.52 9.50 7.59
N SER A 55 12.21 9.27 7.63
CA SER A 55 11.60 7.98 7.37
C SER A 55 10.58 8.06 6.25
N CYS A 56 10.39 6.97 5.53
CA CYS A 56 9.34 6.81 4.53
C CYS A 56 8.47 5.59 4.90
N GLU A 57 7.17 5.68 4.72
CA GLU A 57 6.24 4.62 5.15
C GLU A 57 6.12 3.46 4.16
N SER A 58 6.17 3.74 2.85
CA SER A 58 5.89 2.79 1.78
C SER A 58 7.03 2.69 0.78
N ALA A 59 7.26 1.49 0.23
CA ALA A 59 8.30 1.32 -0.80
C ALA A 59 7.93 2.00 -2.11
N TRP A 60 6.64 2.13 -2.42
CA TRP A 60 6.10 2.73 -3.65
C TRP A 60 6.65 4.14 -3.88
N THR A 61 6.54 5.01 -2.88
CA THR A 61 6.92 6.42 -2.98
C THR A 61 8.43 6.55 -3.24
N ILE A 62 9.26 5.83 -2.47
CA ILE A 62 10.72 5.89 -2.64
C ILE A 62 11.21 5.16 -3.90
N ARG A 63 10.54 4.08 -4.32
CA ARG A 63 10.83 3.36 -5.57
C ARG A 63 10.57 4.24 -6.78
N ASN A 64 9.46 4.96 -6.79
CA ASN A 64 9.13 5.87 -7.90
C ASN A 64 10.05 7.09 -7.93
N TYR A 65 10.45 7.62 -6.77
CA TYR A 65 11.53 8.62 -6.70
C TYR A 65 12.82 8.13 -7.37
N LEU A 66 13.24 6.90 -7.05
CA LEU A 66 14.46 6.29 -7.61
C LEU A 66 14.35 5.91 -9.09
N LYS A 67 13.14 5.72 -9.62
CA LYS A 67 12.93 5.45 -11.05
C LYS A 67 13.42 6.60 -11.93
N ASP A 68 13.19 7.84 -11.47
CA ASP A 68 13.62 9.06 -12.18
C ASP A 68 15.02 9.52 -11.77
N ARG A 69 15.51 9.05 -10.61
CA ARG A 69 16.79 9.43 -10.01
C ARG A 69 17.60 8.19 -9.60
N PRO A 70 17.94 7.28 -10.55
CA PRO A 70 18.60 6.03 -10.22
C PRO A 70 19.97 6.23 -9.53
N GLU A 71 20.63 7.36 -9.77
CA GLU A 71 21.87 7.77 -9.11
C GLU A 71 21.75 7.94 -7.58
N GLN A 72 20.53 8.19 -7.07
CA GLN A 72 20.28 8.35 -5.64
C GLN A 72 20.18 7.02 -4.89
N THR A 73 20.11 5.88 -5.61
CA THR A 73 19.98 4.55 -5.00
C THR A 73 21.11 4.26 -4.02
N GLU A 74 22.36 4.50 -4.43
CA GLU A 74 23.53 4.27 -3.58
C GLU A 74 23.59 5.27 -2.42
N LEU A 75 23.14 6.50 -2.64
CA LEU A 75 23.04 7.49 -1.57
C LEU A 75 22.07 7.03 -0.47
N LEU A 76 20.85 6.63 -0.83
CA LEU A 76 19.85 6.16 0.13
C LEU A 76 20.31 4.91 0.86
N ARG A 77 20.94 3.95 0.17
CA ARG A 77 21.53 2.77 0.79
C ARG A 77 22.57 3.16 1.85
N ARG A 78 23.44 4.13 1.54
CA ARG A 78 24.40 4.68 2.51
C ARG A 78 23.69 5.37 3.68
N LEU A 79 22.66 6.19 3.41
CA LEU A 79 21.89 6.86 4.47
C LEU A 79 21.18 5.86 5.39
N CYS A 80 20.69 4.73 4.88
CA CYS A 80 20.18 3.62 5.69
C CYS A 80 21.25 3.08 6.64
N ALA A 81 22.43 2.74 6.09
CA ALA A 81 23.55 2.21 6.86
C ALA A 81 24.10 3.19 7.91
N GLU A 82 24.01 4.49 7.63
CA GLU A 82 24.37 5.58 8.55
C GLU A 82 23.27 5.86 9.62
N GLY A 83 22.10 5.24 9.52
CA GLY A 83 20.98 5.50 10.42
C GLY A 83 20.33 6.88 10.21
N ARG A 84 20.37 7.41 8.98
CA ARG A 84 19.80 8.70 8.56
C ARG A 84 18.57 8.55 7.66
N PHE A 85 18.34 7.35 7.13
CA PHE A 85 17.10 7.02 6.43
C PHE A 85 16.58 5.66 6.94
N GLU A 86 15.26 5.50 7.00
CA GLU A 86 14.65 4.18 7.05
C GLU A 86 13.36 4.12 6.24
N LEU A 87 13.12 2.96 5.66
CA LEU A 87 11.81 2.57 5.16
C LEU A 87 11.08 1.84 6.30
N LEU A 88 9.82 2.16 6.51
CA LEU A 88 8.94 1.50 7.47
C LEU A 88 8.16 0.37 6.79
N GLY A 89 7.54 -0.48 7.61
CA GLY A 89 6.99 -1.75 7.19
C GLY A 89 5.54 -1.70 6.73
N ALA A 90 5.10 -0.68 5.97
CA ALA A 90 3.76 -0.72 5.37
C ALA A 90 3.64 -1.73 4.23
N GLY A 91 4.77 -2.11 3.63
CA GLY A 91 4.83 -2.93 2.42
C GLY A 91 5.18 -2.09 1.20
N GLU A 92 4.73 -2.51 0.02
CA GLU A 92 4.87 -1.72 -1.19
C GLU A 92 4.09 -0.42 -1.07
N ASN A 93 2.84 -0.48 -0.62
CA ASN A 93 1.97 0.67 -0.37
C ASN A 93 1.28 0.56 0.99
N ILE A 94 0.68 1.65 1.47
CA ILE A 94 -0.19 1.65 2.64
C ILE A 94 -1.61 1.30 2.17
N ILE A 95 -1.88 0.01 2.00
CA ILE A 95 -3.16 -0.46 1.46
C ILE A 95 -4.26 -0.55 2.51
N ASP A 96 -5.51 -0.41 2.07
CA ASP A 96 -6.64 -0.77 2.92
C ASP A 96 -6.54 -2.25 3.33
N THR A 97 -7.04 -2.59 4.52
CA THR A 97 -6.90 -3.96 5.05
C THR A 97 -8.20 -4.76 4.97
N ASN A 98 -9.26 -4.17 4.41
CA ASN A 98 -10.62 -4.70 4.47
C ASN A 98 -11.15 -5.10 3.09
N MET A 99 -10.88 -4.27 2.09
CA MET A 99 -11.31 -4.43 0.72
C MET A 99 -10.31 -5.24 -0.10
N PRO A 100 -8.99 -5.09 -0.05
CA PRO A 100 -8.11 -5.95 -0.83
C PRO A 100 -8.25 -7.44 -0.47
N GLY A 101 -8.04 -8.32 -1.45
CA GLY A 101 -7.99 -9.76 -1.22
C GLY A 101 -6.79 -10.15 -0.34
N SER A 102 -6.89 -11.31 0.31
CA SER A 102 -5.83 -11.80 1.21
C SER A 102 -4.47 -11.92 0.53
N GLU A 103 -4.45 -12.37 -0.72
CA GLU A 103 -3.20 -12.49 -1.48
C GLU A 103 -2.58 -11.11 -1.71
N THR A 104 -3.37 -10.10 -2.08
CA THR A 104 -2.91 -8.72 -2.24
C THR A 104 -2.31 -8.15 -0.95
N LEU A 105 -2.93 -8.43 0.21
CA LEU A 105 -2.36 -8.04 1.51
C LEU A 105 -0.97 -8.65 1.74
N ILE A 106 -0.80 -9.93 1.44
CA ILE A 106 0.48 -10.64 1.57
C ILE A 106 1.49 -10.10 0.56
N ARG A 107 1.10 -9.96 -0.71
CA ARG A 107 1.98 -9.47 -1.79
C ARG A 107 2.45 -8.05 -1.54
N ASN A 108 1.58 -7.19 -1.02
CA ASN A 108 1.97 -5.84 -0.60
C ASN A 108 3.14 -5.87 0.39
N LEU A 109 3.03 -6.67 1.47
CA LEU A 109 4.10 -6.79 2.45
C LEU A 109 5.36 -7.40 1.83
N VAL A 110 5.23 -8.55 1.16
CA VAL A 110 6.38 -9.28 0.60
C VAL A 110 7.15 -8.43 -0.40
N ILE A 111 6.48 -7.75 -1.33
CA ILE A 111 7.14 -6.93 -2.36
C ILE A 111 7.92 -5.78 -1.73
N GLY A 112 7.32 -5.06 -0.77
CA GLY A 112 7.99 -3.95 -0.10
C GLY A 112 9.16 -4.39 0.80
N LEU A 113 8.97 -5.48 1.57
CA LEU A 113 10.00 -6.03 2.45
C LEU A 113 11.23 -6.52 1.67
N LEU A 114 11.00 -7.25 0.57
CA LEU A 114 12.07 -7.74 -0.30
C LEU A 114 12.78 -6.60 -1.01
N TRP A 115 12.03 -5.61 -1.50
CA TRP A 115 12.62 -4.44 -2.15
C TRP A 115 13.52 -3.65 -1.20
N GLY A 116 13.08 -3.37 0.03
CA GLY A 116 13.93 -2.71 1.02
C GLY A 116 15.22 -3.47 1.27
N ARG A 117 15.15 -4.80 1.40
CA ARG A 117 16.33 -5.66 1.58
C ARG A 117 17.29 -5.60 0.37
N GLU A 118 16.75 -5.70 -0.83
CA GLU A 118 17.54 -5.78 -2.08
C GLU A 118 18.13 -4.43 -2.50
N VAL A 119 17.34 -3.36 -2.34
CA VAL A 119 17.70 -2.02 -2.82
C VAL A 119 18.34 -1.18 -1.72
N LEU A 120 17.77 -1.15 -0.52
CA LEU A 120 18.26 -0.31 0.58
C LEU A 120 19.24 -1.04 1.52
N GLY A 121 19.35 -2.37 1.42
CA GLY A 121 20.23 -3.18 2.26
C GLY A 121 19.69 -3.51 3.65
N GLU A 122 18.47 -3.07 3.99
CA GLU A 122 17.79 -3.35 5.25
C GLU A 122 16.34 -3.78 4.99
N THR A 123 15.86 -4.80 5.70
CA THR A 123 14.44 -5.18 5.66
C THR A 123 13.61 -4.24 6.56
N PRO A 124 12.55 -3.59 6.05
CA PRO A 124 11.74 -2.63 6.81
C PRO A 124 10.77 -3.36 7.76
N ARG A 125 11.26 -3.75 8.95
CA ARG A 125 10.52 -4.64 9.88
C ARG A 125 9.61 -3.94 10.90
N ILE A 126 9.40 -2.62 10.83
CA ILE A 126 8.55 -1.90 11.80
C ILE A 126 7.19 -1.62 11.14
N PRO A 127 6.13 -2.39 11.41
CA PRO A 127 4.84 -2.22 10.74
C PRO A 127 4.18 -0.86 11.01
N CYS A 128 3.63 -0.28 9.94
CA CYS A 128 2.65 0.81 9.98
C CYS A 128 1.49 0.54 9.04
N PHE A 129 0.30 0.89 9.51
CA PHE A 129 -0.92 0.96 8.70
C PHE A 129 -1.57 2.32 8.98
N THR A 130 -0.79 3.37 8.75
CA THR A 130 -1.16 4.77 8.96
C THR A 130 -2.35 5.11 8.06
N ASP A 131 -3.30 5.83 8.61
CA ASP A 131 -4.51 6.31 7.92
C ASP A 131 -5.41 5.24 7.28
N VAL A 132 -5.22 3.97 7.62
CA VAL A 132 -6.11 2.90 7.16
C VAL A 132 -7.44 2.92 7.94
N PHE A 133 -8.58 2.90 7.22
CA PHE A 133 -9.94 3.04 7.76
C PHE A 133 -10.46 1.76 8.46
N GLY A 134 -9.82 1.40 9.57
CA GLY A 134 -10.10 0.17 10.32
C GLY A 134 -9.15 -0.96 9.92
N SER A 135 -8.84 -1.84 10.88
CA SER A 135 -7.76 -2.82 10.74
C SER A 135 -8.24 -4.26 10.87
N SER A 136 -8.05 -5.03 9.80
CA SER A 136 -8.40 -6.47 9.75
C SER A 136 -7.76 -7.29 10.86
N CYS A 137 -8.54 -8.20 11.46
CA CYS A 137 -8.06 -9.12 12.49
C CYS A 137 -6.93 -10.08 12.05
N GLN A 138 -6.56 -10.08 10.77
CA GLN A 138 -5.44 -10.87 10.24
C GLN A 138 -4.09 -10.15 10.30
N LEU A 139 -4.04 -8.84 10.55
CA LEU A 139 -2.76 -8.12 10.65
C LEU A 139 -1.80 -8.71 11.69
N PRO A 140 -2.23 -9.14 12.90
CA PRO A 140 -1.32 -9.77 13.86
C PRO A 140 -0.64 -11.03 13.31
N GLN A 141 -1.37 -11.86 12.55
CA GLN A 141 -0.82 -13.04 11.90
C GLN A 141 0.20 -12.64 10.83
N LEU A 142 -0.18 -11.72 9.93
CA LEU A 142 0.70 -11.28 8.84
C LEU A 142 2.01 -10.65 9.36
N VAL A 143 1.95 -9.82 10.40
CA VAL A 143 3.14 -9.24 11.04
C VAL A 143 4.08 -10.33 11.56
N ARG A 144 3.54 -11.41 12.15
CA ARG A 144 4.35 -12.53 12.65
C ARG A 144 4.93 -13.38 11.52
N GLU A 145 4.11 -13.77 10.56
CA GLU A 145 4.50 -14.63 9.44
C GLU A 145 5.48 -13.94 8.47
N CYS A 146 5.43 -12.61 8.36
CA CYS A 146 6.39 -11.83 7.56
C CYS A 146 7.69 -11.48 8.31
N ASP A 147 7.97 -12.07 9.48
CA ASP A 147 9.17 -11.84 10.30
C ASP A 147 9.41 -10.34 10.58
N MET A 148 8.32 -9.62 10.83
CA MET A 148 8.33 -8.23 11.27
C MET A 148 8.41 -8.15 12.80
N ILE A 149 8.82 -7.00 13.31
CA ILE A 149 8.79 -6.73 14.75
C ILE A 149 7.30 -6.73 15.16
N PRO A 150 6.89 -7.46 16.22
CA PRO A 150 5.49 -7.58 16.63
C PRO A 150 5.01 -6.32 17.38
N TRP A 151 5.27 -5.17 16.78
CA TRP A 151 4.93 -3.83 17.21
C TRP A 151 4.44 -3.03 16.01
N ILE A 152 3.13 -2.83 15.94
CA ILE A 152 2.54 -1.91 14.97
C ILE A 152 2.61 -0.51 15.56
N TYR A 153 3.47 0.35 15.02
CA TYR A 153 3.68 1.66 15.65
C TYR A 153 2.50 2.61 15.43
N GLN A 154 1.78 2.47 14.32
CA GLN A 154 0.66 3.32 13.95
C GLN A 154 -0.49 2.50 13.35
N LEU A 155 -1.67 2.73 13.94
CA LEU A 155 -3.00 2.35 13.48
C LEU A 155 -3.89 3.57 13.73
N ASP A 156 -4.83 3.83 12.83
CA ASP A 156 -5.68 5.02 12.90
C ASP A 156 -7.17 4.68 12.97
N TYR A 157 -7.96 5.71 13.30
CA TYR A 157 -9.42 5.66 13.41
C TYR A 157 -9.94 4.64 14.42
N ASN A 158 -10.18 3.39 14.01
CA ASN A 158 -10.66 2.33 14.88
C ASN A 158 -9.51 1.40 15.26
N THR A 159 -9.02 1.54 16.50
CA THR A 159 -7.85 0.82 17.00
C THR A 159 -8.21 -0.15 18.13
N PRO A 160 -7.34 -1.13 18.45
CA PRO A 160 -7.54 -2.01 19.60
C PRO A 160 -7.70 -1.21 20.90
N ASP A 161 -8.57 -1.64 21.82
CA ASP A 161 -8.88 -0.89 23.05
C ASP A 161 -7.82 -1.06 24.16
N ARG A 162 -6.84 -1.96 23.95
CA ARG A 162 -5.72 -2.21 24.87
C ARG A 162 -4.43 -2.51 24.10
N PRO A 163 -3.26 -2.40 24.75
CA PRO A 163 -1.94 -2.55 24.14
C PRO A 163 -1.70 -3.80 23.30
N VAL A 164 -2.19 -4.97 23.74
CA VAL A 164 -1.92 -6.25 23.08
C VAL A 164 -3.11 -6.64 22.22
N TRP A 165 -2.90 -6.79 20.91
CA TRP A 165 -3.92 -7.21 19.96
C TRP A 165 -3.64 -8.63 19.48
N ILE A 166 -4.66 -9.49 19.55
CA ILE A 166 -4.58 -10.90 19.20
C ILE A 166 -5.46 -11.16 17.99
N GLY A 167 -4.86 -11.67 16.92
CA GLY A 167 -5.53 -12.09 15.70
C GLY A 167 -6.33 -13.37 15.88
N LYS A 168 -7.11 -13.74 14.87
CA LYS A 168 -8.02 -14.89 14.95
C LYS A 168 -7.29 -16.23 15.11
N ASP A 169 -6.07 -16.34 14.59
CA ASP A 169 -5.19 -17.50 14.70
C ASP A 169 -4.49 -17.61 16.06
N GLY A 170 -4.56 -16.58 16.90
CA GLY A 170 -3.87 -16.49 18.18
C GLY A 170 -2.53 -15.76 18.11
N SER A 171 -2.08 -15.33 16.94
CA SER A 171 -0.90 -14.45 16.80
C SER A 171 -1.16 -13.13 17.50
N ALA A 172 -0.17 -12.65 18.25
CA ALA A 172 -0.30 -11.44 19.05
C ALA A 172 0.78 -10.42 18.68
N VAL A 173 0.38 -9.14 18.71
CA VAL A 173 1.23 -7.97 18.49
C VAL A 173 0.91 -6.91 19.55
N VAL A 174 1.84 -5.99 19.79
CA VAL A 174 1.52 -4.75 20.50
C VAL A 174 1.28 -3.61 19.51
N TRP A 175 0.44 -2.66 19.88
CA TRP A 175 0.22 -1.45 19.07
C TRP A 175 0.53 -0.18 19.87
N GLY A 176 0.95 0.88 19.17
CA GLY A 176 1.26 2.17 19.78
C GLY A 176 2.49 2.15 20.69
N PHE A 177 2.50 3.01 21.70
CA PHE A 177 3.66 3.21 22.59
C PHE A 177 3.29 2.99 24.07
N PRO A 178 4.18 2.39 24.88
CA PRO A 178 4.04 2.30 26.33
C PRO A 178 4.24 3.66 27.01
N GLY A 179 3.84 3.75 28.28
CA GLY A 179 3.91 5.00 29.06
C GLY A 179 5.32 5.56 29.32
N ASN A 180 6.39 4.78 29.10
CA ASN A 180 7.78 5.27 29.19
C ASN A 180 8.25 5.99 27.92
N VAL A 181 7.42 6.06 26.87
CA VAL A 181 7.62 6.89 25.67
C VAL A 181 6.51 7.93 25.61
N ALA A 182 6.80 9.18 25.98
CA ALA A 182 5.86 10.28 25.81
C ALA A 182 5.84 10.74 24.35
N ARG A 183 4.69 11.18 23.83
CA ARG A 183 4.56 11.78 22.49
C ARG A 183 4.26 13.27 22.59
N CYS A 184 4.84 14.07 21.72
CA CYS A 184 4.46 15.46 21.50
C CYS A 184 4.55 15.84 20.02
N TYR A 185 3.78 16.85 19.63
CA TYR A 185 3.87 17.49 18.32
C TYR A 185 4.49 18.88 18.52
N PRO A 186 5.74 19.12 18.08
CA PRO A 186 6.45 20.36 18.36
C PRO A 186 6.04 21.54 17.44
N CYS A 187 4.86 21.49 16.81
CA CYS A 187 4.37 22.51 15.87
C CYS A 187 2.96 23.02 16.24
N ASP A 188 2.70 24.31 15.99
CA ASP A 188 1.54 25.05 16.51
C ASP A 188 0.24 24.86 15.70
N ARG A 189 0.33 24.21 14.54
CA ARG A 189 -0.79 24.06 13.62
C ARG A 189 -0.71 22.70 12.95
N ILE A 190 -1.72 21.89 13.28
CA ILE A 190 -2.46 20.96 12.43
C ILE A 190 -1.82 20.67 11.05
N PRO A 191 -1.46 19.41 10.76
CA PRO A 191 -0.63 18.95 9.64
C PRO A 191 -1.29 18.98 8.24
N PHE A 192 -2.16 19.94 7.94
CA PHE A 192 -2.88 20.03 6.65
C PHE A 192 -2.48 21.24 5.78
N GLY A 193 -1.28 21.78 5.97
CA GLY A 193 -0.70 22.74 5.02
C GLY A 193 -0.43 22.05 3.69
N LYS A 194 -0.89 22.60 2.58
CA LYS A 194 -0.81 21.95 1.26
C LYS A 194 -0.10 22.84 0.26
N HIS A 195 0.71 22.23 -0.60
CA HIS A 195 1.41 22.95 -1.67
C HIS A 195 0.43 23.49 -2.69
N GLU A 196 0.19 24.80 -2.64
CA GLU A 196 -0.65 25.51 -3.60
C GLU A 196 0.10 25.74 -4.92
N PRO A 197 -0.62 25.76 -6.06
CA PRO A 197 -0.07 26.23 -7.32
C PRO A 197 0.56 27.61 -7.17
N CYS A 198 1.72 27.81 -7.80
CA CYS A 198 2.41 29.08 -7.76
C CYS A 198 1.53 30.19 -8.36
N PRO A 199 1.28 31.29 -7.64
CA PRO A 199 0.40 32.36 -8.13
C PRO A 199 1.00 33.17 -9.29
N HIS A 200 2.32 33.09 -9.50
CA HIS A 200 3.01 33.80 -10.58
C HIS A 200 2.87 33.11 -11.94
N CYS A 201 2.90 31.77 -11.96
CA CYS A 201 2.84 30.97 -13.18
C CYS A 201 1.58 30.12 -13.29
N ALA A 202 0.63 30.29 -12.37
CA ALA A 202 -0.58 29.48 -12.28
C ALA A 202 -0.31 27.97 -12.30
N GLY A 203 0.78 27.50 -11.67
CA GLY A 203 1.10 26.07 -11.61
C GLY A 203 2.08 25.54 -12.65
N GLU A 204 2.40 26.31 -13.69
CA GLU A 204 3.16 25.83 -14.85
C GLU A 204 4.68 25.71 -14.66
N GLY A 205 5.23 26.32 -13.62
CA GLY A 205 6.67 26.50 -13.44
C GLY A 205 7.13 27.90 -13.84
N CYS A 206 7.95 28.52 -12.98
CA CYS A 206 8.63 29.78 -13.25
C CYS A 206 9.83 29.95 -12.31
N PRO A 207 10.75 30.90 -12.57
CA PRO A 207 11.91 31.14 -11.72
C PRO A 207 11.57 31.37 -10.24
N GLU A 208 10.44 32.01 -9.92
CA GLU A 208 10.01 32.33 -8.56
C GLU A 208 9.67 31.09 -7.73
N CYS A 209 9.11 30.06 -8.37
CA CYS A 209 8.88 28.77 -7.75
C CYS A 209 9.99 27.76 -8.05
N GLY A 210 11.14 28.21 -8.56
CA GLY A 210 12.23 27.32 -8.97
C GLY A 210 11.77 26.23 -9.95
N ASP A 211 10.89 26.60 -10.87
CA ASP A 211 10.29 25.76 -11.91
C ASP A 211 9.38 24.61 -11.41
N ARG A 212 9.07 24.56 -10.11
CA ARG A 212 8.24 23.49 -9.52
C ARG A 212 6.76 23.58 -9.85
N GLY A 213 6.28 24.78 -10.17
CA GLY A 213 4.86 25.05 -10.33
C GLY A 213 4.08 25.18 -9.02
N PHE A 214 4.67 24.90 -7.85
CA PHE A 214 4.01 25.08 -6.56
C PHE A 214 4.91 25.80 -5.54
N LEU A 215 4.27 26.35 -4.50
CA LEU A 215 4.99 26.94 -3.36
C LEU A 215 5.09 25.93 -2.21
N PRO A 216 6.33 25.54 -1.82
CA PRO A 216 6.56 24.67 -0.67
C PRO A 216 5.96 25.23 0.62
N VAL A 217 5.32 24.37 1.40
CA VAL A 217 4.79 24.70 2.73
C VAL A 217 5.70 24.05 3.77
N TYR A 218 6.19 24.87 4.69
CA TYR A 218 7.04 24.44 5.79
C TYR A 218 6.29 24.57 7.12
N THR A 219 6.44 23.60 8.02
CA THR A 219 5.96 23.73 9.41
C THR A 219 6.86 24.71 10.17
N ALA A 220 6.29 25.58 11.01
CA ALA A 220 7.08 26.24 12.04
C ALA A 220 7.37 25.23 13.15
N VAL A 221 8.64 24.86 13.34
CA VAL A 221 9.05 23.88 14.33
C VAL A 221 9.53 24.60 15.61
N LEU A 222 9.10 24.12 16.78
CA LEU A 222 9.59 24.48 18.13
C LEU A 222 9.15 25.83 18.73
N ASN A 223 7.94 26.32 18.44
CA ASN A 223 7.43 27.49 19.17
C ASN A 223 6.97 27.17 20.61
N VAL A 224 6.74 25.89 20.93
CA VAL A 224 6.36 25.41 22.27
C VAL A 224 7.39 24.39 22.76
N LEU A 225 8.10 24.73 23.83
CA LEU A 225 9.01 23.82 24.51
C LEU A 225 8.19 22.90 25.43
N PRO A 226 8.17 21.57 25.21
CA PRO A 226 7.55 20.68 26.16
C PRO A 226 8.38 20.64 27.43
N ASP A 227 7.72 20.63 28.59
CA ASP A 227 8.39 20.27 29.84
C ASP A 227 8.96 18.85 29.75
N PRO A 228 10.11 18.55 30.40
CA PRO A 228 10.63 17.19 30.45
C PRO A 228 9.54 16.24 30.98
N PRO A 229 9.13 15.21 30.20
CA PRO A 229 8.06 14.32 30.64
C PRO A 229 8.54 13.44 31.79
N GLU A 230 7.62 12.82 32.54
CA GLU A 230 7.96 11.75 33.49
C GLU A 230 8.54 10.51 32.76
N ALA A 231 8.10 10.28 31.51
CA ALA A 231 8.59 9.24 30.61
C ALA A 231 10.13 9.25 30.43
N GLU A 232 10.69 8.11 30.02
CA GLU A 232 12.14 7.95 29.81
C GLU A 232 12.66 8.68 28.57
N VAL A 233 11.81 8.76 27.54
CA VAL A 233 12.10 9.41 26.26
C VAL A 233 10.86 10.16 25.76
N LEU A 234 11.11 11.26 25.05
CA LEU A 234 10.10 12.02 24.34
C LEU A 234 10.22 11.73 22.83
N LYS A 235 9.11 11.32 22.21
CA LYS A 235 8.94 11.22 20.76
C LYS A 235 8.31 12.52 20.26
N CYS A 236 9.06 13.28 19.48
CA CYS A 236 8.61 14.50 18.85
C CYS A 236 8.21 14.19 17.40
N ASP A 237 6.91 14.13 17.14
CA ASP A 237 6.36 13.82 15.82
C ASP A 237 6.43 15.04 14.90
N LEU A 238 7.34 15.02 13.93
CA LEU A 238 7.32 15.90 12.76
C LEU A 238 6.70 15.14 11.58
N ASN A 239 5.47 14.71 11.79
CA ASN A 239 4.65 14.06 10.79
C ASN A 239 3.64 15.04 10.20
N GLY A 240 3.34 14.87 8.93
CA GLY A 240 2.22 15.53 8.27
C GLY A 240 2.02 14.99 6.88
N GLU A 241 1.04 15.53 6.17
CA GLU A 241 0.72 15.13 4.81
C GLU A 241 1.22 16.19 3.83
N GLU A 242 2.30 15.89 3.10
CA GLU A 242 3.01 16.76 2.17
C GLU A 242 3.83 17.90 2.81
N ILE A 243 3.77 18.12 4.13
CA ILE A 243 4.46 19.27 4.73
C ILE A 243 5.95 19.00 4.97
N LEU A 244 6.77 20.01 4.70
CA LEU A 244 8.21 19.98 5.00
C LEU A 244 8.50 20.52 6.41
N PRO A 245 9.47 19.95 7.15
CA PRO A 245 9.92 20.54 8.40
C PRO A 245 10.62 21.88 8.15
N ASP A 246 10.71 22.71 9.19
CA ASP A 246 11.49 23.95 9.14
C ASP A 246 12.92 23.70 8.62
N ARG A 247 13.37 24.50 7.65
CA ARG A 247 14.73 24.39 7.09
C ARG A 247 15.82 24.66 8.12
N GLU A 248 15.50 25.43 9.15
CA GLU A 248 16.43 25.75 10.23
C GLU A 248 16.28 24.79 11.43
N LEU A 249 15.55 23.66 11.28
CA LEU A 249 15.30 22.69 12.35
C LEU A 249 16.58 22.26 13.07
N THR A 250 17.62 21.90 12.33
CA THR A 250 18.92 21.52 12.92
C THR A 250 19.54 22.66 13.76
N GLN A 251 19.45 23.91 13.28
CA GLN A 251 19.90 25.08 14.05
C GLN A 251 19.03 25.28 15.30
N HIS A 252 17.71 25.22 15.17
CA HIS A 252 16.76 25.36 16.28
C HIS A 252 16.99 24.30 17.36
N MET A 253 17.28 23.06 16.97
CA MET A 253 17.64 21.99 17.90
C MET A 253 18.97 22.27 18.62
N ALA A 254 19.99 22.76 17.90
CA ALA A 254 21.27 23.13 18.50
C ALA A 254 21.12 24.28 19.51
N GLU A 255 20.36 25.32 19.15
CA GLU A 255 20.04 26.44 20.02
C GLU A 255 19.26 25.97 21.26
N PHE A 256 18.24 25.14 21.10
CA PHE A 256 17.51 24.56 22.23
C PHE A 256 18.42 23.77 23.16
N ASN A 257 19.24 22.87 22.60
CA ASN A 257 20.14 22.02 23.35
C ASN A 257 21.17 22.82 24.16
N SER A 258 21.52 24.02 23.71
CA SER A 258 22.41 24.95 24.42
C SER A 258 21.75 25.62 25.63
N ARG A 259 20.41 25.74 25.65
CA ARG A 259 19.64 26.45 26.69
C ARG A 259 18.86 25.54 27.63
N SER A 260 18.53 24.31 27.22
CA SER A 260 17.71 23.39 28.01
C SER A 260 18.53 22.57 28.98
N ASP A 261 18.14 22.55 30.25
CA ASP A 261 18.80 21.76 31.30
C ASP A 261 18.20 20.36 31.49
N GLY A 262 16.99 20.11 30.99
CA GLY A 262 16.23 18.87 31.21
C GLY A 262 16.07 17.97 30.00
N LEU A 263 16.11 18.53 28.79
CA LEU A 263 15.87 17.81 27.53
C LEU A 263 17.02 18.01 26.54
N ARG A 264 17.29 16.97 25.75
CA ARG A 264 18.20 17.02 24.61
C ARG A 264 17.46 16.55 23.36
N PHE A 265 17.28 17.45 22.42
CA PHE A 265 16.71 17.18 21.11
C PHE A 265 17.75 16.56 20.19
N GLU A 266 17.36 15.53 19.45
CA GLU A 266 18.18 14.87 18.44
C GLU A 266 17.29 14.31 17.34
N ALA A 267 17.80 14.28 16.11
CA ALA A 267 17.11 13.64 15.01
C ALA A 267 17.21 12.12 15.19
N GLY A 268 16.14 11.41 14.91
CA GLY A 268 16.15 9.96 14.95
C GLY A 268 15.04 9.34 14.12
N LEU A 269 15.23 8.04 13.93
CA LEU A 269 14.33 7.17 13.19
C LEU A 269 13.40 6.41 14.17
N MET A 270 12.33 5.78 13.69
CA MET A 270 11.48 4.89 14.49
C MET A 270 12.28 3.77 15.16
N LYS A 271 13.30 3.22 14.46
CA LYS A 271 14.21 2.23 15.07
C LYS A 271 14.97 2.74 16.31
N SER A 272 15.08 4.06 16.48
CA SER A 272 15.70 4.68 17.67
C SER A 272 14.92 4.42 18.96
N PHE A 273 13.64 4.04 18.86
CA PHE A 273 12.79 3.75 20.00
C PHE A 273 12.89 2.29 20.47
N LEU A 274 13.41 1.37 19.66
CA LEU A 274 13.50 -0.06 20.00
C LEU A 274 14.08 -0.38 21.39
N PRO A 275 15.11 0.33 21.89
CA PRO A 275 15.61 0.10 23.25
C PRO A 275 14.57 0.35 24.35
N TYR A 276 13.65 1.30 24.15
CA TYR A 276 12.57 1.63 25.09
C TYR A 276 11.34 0.73 24.92
N MET A 277 11.25 0.05 23.77
CA MET A 277 10.12 -0.80 23.40
C MET A 277 10.33 -2.27 23.75
N LYS A 278 11.56 -2.69 24.12
CA LYS A 278 11.93 -4.12 24.29
C LYS A 278 10.95 -4.91 25.17
N ASP A 279 10.66 -4.42 26.37
CA ASP A 279 9.77 -5.13 27.30
C ASP A 279 8.31 -5.06 26.86
N TYR A 280 7.92 -3.97 26.19
CA TYR A 280 6.58 -3.81 25.61
C TYR A 280 6.34 -4.79 24.45
N ILE A 281 7.30 -4.90 23.53
CA ILE A 281 7.28 -5.85 22.41
C ILE A 281 7.18 -7.29 22.94
N ALA A 282 7.89 -7.62 24.03
CA ALA A 282 7.84 -8.95 24.64
C ALA A 282 6.46 -9.34 25.21
N LEU A 283 5.56 -8.38 25.45
CA LEU A 283 4.17 -8.68 25.84
C LEU A 283 3.44 -9.48 24.77
N ALA A 284 3.82 -9.30 23.49
CA ALA A 284 3.22 -10.02 22.38
C ALA A 284 3.51 -11.53 22.43
N ASP A 285 4.59 -11.98 23.08
CA ASP A 285 4.92 -13.40 23.17
C ASP A 285 4.19 -14.11 24.33
N ARG A 286 3.82 -13.36 25.37
CA ARG A 286 3.04 -13.84 26.52
C ARG A 286 2.04 -12.79 26.97
N PRO A 287 0.92 -12.62 26.26
CA PRO A 287 -0.05 -11.55 26.52
C PRO A 287 -0.66 -11.63 27.93
N PRO A 288 -0.45 -10.60 28.79
CA PRO A 288 -1.16 -10.51 30.05
C PRO A 288 -2.64 -10.23 29.79
N ARG A 289 -3.54 -11.01 30.39
CA ARG A 289 -4.99 -10.98 30.08
C ARG A 289 -5.60 -9.59 30.19
N GLU A 290 -5.14 -8.80 31.16
CA GLU A 290 -5.59 -7.45 31.44
C GLU A 290 -5.14 -6.41 30.38
N LEU A 291 -4.13 -6.72 29.58
CA LEU A 291 -3.62 -5.88 28.49
C LEU A 291 -4.11 -6.30 27.11
N VAL A 292 -4.83 -7.42 27.02
CA VAL A 292 -5.37 -7.94 25.76
C VAL A 292 -6.62 -7.16 25.36
N SER A 293 -6.59 -6.64 24.13
CA SER A 293 -7.71 -5.95 23.49
C SER A 293 -8.97 -6.82 23.55
N SER A 294 -10.10 -6.21 23.89
CA SER A 294 -11.41 -6.85 23.77
C SER A 294 -11.88 -6.99 22.31
N LYS A 295 -11.26 -6.22 21.41
CA LYS A 295 -11.49 -6.27 19.97
C LYS A 295 -10.55 -7.26 19.31
N THR A 296 -11.10 -8.28 18.66
CA THR A 296 -10.37 -9.11 17.68
C THR A 296 -10.34 -8.42 16.32
N GLU A 297 -11.46 -7.84 15.91
CA GLU A 297 -11.65 -7.12 14.65
C GLU A 297 -11.87 -5.63 14.95
N ASN A 298 -11.20 -4.74 14.20
CA ASN A 298 -11.35 -3.29 14.33
C ASN A 298 -12.25 -2.71 13.24
N ASN A 299 -13.11 -3.55 12.67
CA ASN A 299 -14.10 -3.18 11.68
C ASN A 299 -15.53 -3.44 12.16
N PRO A 300 -16.53 -2.75 11.58
CA PRO A 300 -16.39 -1.77 10.50
C PRO A 300 -15.86 -0.40 10.96
N GLY A 301 -14.98 0.22 10.16
CA GLY A 301 -14.63 1.63 10.17
C GLY A 301 -15.23 2.34 8.94
N GLN A 302 -15.48 3.66 9.01
CA GLN A 302 -15.89 4.54 7.90
C GLN A 302 -16.71 3.84 6.80
N THR A 303 -17.88 3.28 7.14
CA THR A 303 -18.59 2.31 6.27
C THR A 303 -19.00 2.81 4.89
N GLY A 304 -19.02 4.14 4.66
CA GLY A 304 -19.28 4.71 3.34
C GLY A 304 -18.22 4.31 2.31
N CYS A 305 -16.96 4.18 2.74
CA CYS A 305 -15.82 3.80 1.91
C CYS A 305 -15.99 2.42 1.25
N TYR A 306 -16.78 1.52 1.85
CA TYR A 306 -17.01 0.18 1.31
C TYR A 306 -17.89 0.17 0.05
N VAL A 307 -18.59 1.27 -0.27
CA VAL A 307 -19.49 1.37 -1.44
C VAL A 307 -19.12 2.46 -2.44
N SER A 308 -18.39 3.50 -2.03
CA SER A 308 -17.97 4.60 -2.91
C SER A 308 -17.22 4.11 -4.14
N ARG A 309 -17.40 4.77 -5.30
CA ARG A 309 -16.68 4.44 -6.55
C ARG A 309 -16.65 2.93 -6.88
N ILE A 310 -17.82 2.29 -6.93
CA ILE A 310 -17.98 0.83 -7.09
C ILE A 310 -17.22 0.22 -8.28
N ARG A 311 -17.02 1.00 -9.36
CA ARG A 311 -16.28 0.54 -10.55
C ARG A 311 -14.82 0.20 -10.24
N ILE A 312 -14.14 1.00 -9.41
CA ILE A 312 -12.78 0.74 -8.96
C ILE A 312 -12.73 -0.60 -8.22
N LYS A 313 -13.66 -0.81 -7.27
CA LYS A 313 -13.75 -2.05 -6.49
C LYS A 313 -14.04 -3.29 -7.35
N GLN A 314 -14.91 -3.17 -8.36
CA GLN A 314 -15.20 -4.26 -9.30
C GLN A 314 -14.01 -4.58 -10.21
N ARG A 315 -13.31 -3.53 -10.67
CA ARG A 315 -12.09 -3.66 -11.47
C ARG A 315 -10.99 -4.34 -10.68
N GLU A 316 -10.83 -3.96 -9.41
CA GLU A 316 -9.85 -4.56 -8.52
C GLU A 316 -10.08 -6.06 -8.39
N ARG A 317 -11.32 -6.48 -8.14
CA ARG A 317 -11.66 -7.92 -8.11
C ARG A 317 -11.38 -8.64 -9.41
N LEU A 318 -11.63 -8.01 -10.54
CA LEU A 318 -11.28 -8.59 -11.84
C LEU A 318 -9.76 -8.78 -11.95
N ASN A 319 -8.98 -7.76 -11.59
CA ASN A 319 -7.52 -7.78 -11.66
C ASN A 319 -6.93 -8.82 -10.70
N GLU A 320 -7.36 -8.88 -9.45
CA GLU A 320 -6.89 -9.89 -8.48
C GLU A 320 -7.17 -11.32 -8.96
N ASN A 321 -8.36 -11.59 -9.50
CA ASN A 321 -8.71 -12.93 -10.01
C ASN A 321 -7.90 -13.29 -11.26
N LEU A 322 -7.75 -12.36 -12.20
CA LEU A 322 -6.91 -12.57 -13.39
C LEU A 322 -5.45 -12.77 -13.00
N MET A 323 -4.96 -12.01 -12.03
CA MET A 323 -3.59 -12.10 -11.52
C MET A 323 -3.32 -13.47 -10.90
N ALA A 324 -4.22 -13.93 -10.02
CA ALA A 324 -4.13 -15.24 -9.41
C ALA A 324 -4.13 -16.37 -10.46
N ALA A 325 -4.99 -16.27 -11.47
CA ALA A 325 -5.03 -17.23 -12.56
C ALA A 325 -3.74 -17.21 -13.40
N CYS A 326 -3.26 -16.01 -13.78
CA CYS A 326 -2.05 -15.87 -14.59
C CYS A 326 -0.83 -16.45 -13.86
N GLU A 327 -0.62 -16.08 -12.60
CA GLU A 327 0.52 -16.57 -11.83
C GLU A 327 0.46 -18.08 -11.58
N THR A 328 -0.73 -18.62 -11.30
CA THR A 328 -0.92 -20.06 -11.11
C THR A 328 -0.53 -20.84 -12.36
N TRP A 329 -1.04 -20.44 -13.53
CA TRP A 329 -0.83 -21.20 -14.75
C TRP A 329 0.52 -20.94 -15.40
N ASP A 330 1.10 -19.75 -15.23
CA ASP A 330 2.48 -19.49 -15.60
C ASP A 330 3.44 -20.38 -14.79
N ALA A 331 3.21 -20.53 -13.49
CA ALA A 331 4.01 -21.42 -12.64
C ALA A 331 3.87 -22.89 -13.05
N ILE A 332 2.66 -23.36 -13.38
CA ILE A 332 2.40 -24.77 -13.71
C ILE A 332 2.85 -25.15 -15.12
N LEU A 333 2.51 -24.32 -16.12
CA LEU A 333 2.66 -24.69 -17.54
C LEU A 333 3.95 -24.16 -18.16
N GLN A 334 4.56 -23.15 -17.55
CA GLN A 334 5.69 -22.41 -18.15
C GLN A 334 6.88 -22.22 -17.21
N ASP A 335 6.87 -22.85 -16.03
CA ASP A 335 7.93 -22.75 -15.02
C ASP A 335 8.25 -21.29 -14.64
N GLY A 336 7.21 -20.44 -14.56
CA GLY A 336 7.36 -19.04 -14.14
C GLY A 336 7.94 -18.11 -15.21
N LEU A 337 7.75 -18.41 -16.51
CA LEU A 337 8.28 -17.61 -17.61
C LEU A 337 7.89 -16.12 -17.54
N LEU A 338 6.71 -15.81 -17.02
CA LEU A 338 6.19 -14.44 -16.89
C LEU A 338 6.45 -13.82 -15.51
N HIS A 339 7.24 -14.47 -14.64
CA HIS A 339 7.42 -14.07 -13.24
C HIS A 339 7.73 -12.57 -13.04
N GLU A 340 8.71 -12.02 -13.75
CA GLU A 340 9.10 -10.61 -13.57
C GLU A 340 8.00 -9.64 -14.02
N GLU A 341 7.30 -9.96 -15.11
CA GLU A 341 6.17 -9.15 -15.58
C GLU A 341 5.00 -9.19 -14.59
N LEU A 342 4.69 -10.39 -14.08
CA LEU A 342 3.65 -10.61 -13.08
C LEU A 342 3.99 -9.93 -11.75
N LYS A 343 5.25 -9.97 -11.32
CA LYS A 343 5.73 -9.23 -10.14
C LYS A 343 5.52 -7.72 -10.29
N ASP A 344 5.79 -7.17 -11.48
CA ASP A 344 5.50 -5.76 -11.78
C ASP A 344 3.99 -5.46 -11.76
N ILE A 345 3.14 -6.38 -12.23
CA ILE A 345 1.67 -6.21 -12.16
C ILE A 345 1.18 -6.24 -10.69
N TRP A 346 1.68 -7.17 -9.87
CA TRP A 346 1.36 -7.22 -8.44
C TRP A 346 1.71 -5.92 -7.74
N ARG A 347 2.87 -5.32 -8.06
CA ARG A 347 3.25 -4.01 -7.54
C ARG A 347 2.20 -2.97 -7.89
N ASP A 348 1.77 -2.90 -9.15
CA ASP A 348 0.82 -1.89 -9.62
C ASP A 348 -0.57 -2.08 -8.98
N ILE A 349 -1.00 -3.33 -8.74
CA ILE A 349 -2.22 -3.65 -7.96
C ILE A 349 -2.19 -3.03 -6.55
N THR A 350 -1.01 -2.90 -5.92
CA THR A 350 -0.94 -2.28 -4.59
C THR A 350 -1.31 -0.80 -4.59
N LEU A 351 -1.13 -0.08 -5.71
CA LEU A 351 -1.57 1.32 -5.83
C LEU A 351 -3.09 1.41 -5.87
N THR A 352 -3.76 0.57 -6.67
CA THR A 352 -5.23 0.58 -6.74
C THR A 352 -5.88 0.09 -5.44
N CYS A 353 -5.11 -0.60 -4.59
CA CYS A 353 -5.48 -1.01 -3.24
C CYS A 353 -5.07 -0.02 -2.12
N GLN A 354 -4.38 1.07 -2.42
CA GLN A 354 -4.04 2.09 -1.42
C GLN A 354 -5.31 2.60 -0.70
N HIS A 355 -5.17 2.97 0.57
CA HIS A 355 -6.29 3.22 1.46
C HIS A 355 -7.22 4.38 1.08
N ASP A 356 -6.85 5.29 0.17
CA ASP A 356 -7.76 6.27 -0.46
C ASP A 356 -8.22 5.85 -1.86
N ALA A 357 -7.42 5.03 -2.55
CA ALA A 357 -7.72 4.52 -3.89
C ALA A 357 -8.92 3.55 -3.85
N ILE A 358 -8.79 2.44 -3.12
CA ILE A 358 -9.83 1.38 -3.13
C ILE A 358 -11.07 1.77 -2.34
N THR A 359 -10.93 2.66 -1.35
CA THR A 359 -12.02 3.21 -0.53
C THR A 359 -12.81 4.25 -1.31
N GLY A 360 -12.16 4.99 -2.21
CA GLY A 360 -12.79 5.94 -3.12
C GLY A 360 -12.89 7.36 -2.56
N ASP A 361 -12.03 7.72 -1.61
CA ASP A 361 -12.06 9.01 -0.89
C ASP A 361 -11.18 10.09 -1.53
N HIS A 362 -10.87 9.93 -2.82
CA HIS A 362 -10.08 10.84 -3.64
C HIS A 362 -10.95 11.72 -4.57
N ILE A 363 -10.35 12.77 -5.15
CA ILE A 363 -11.00 13.68 -6.11
C ILE A 363 -11.31 12.99 -7.44
N ASP A 364 -12.24 13.54 -8.22
CA ASP A 364 -12.67 12.91 -9.49
C ASP A 364 -11.54 12.78 -10.52
N GLN A 365 -10.64 13.75 -10.59
CA GLN A 365 -9.48 13.69 -11.49
C GLN A 365 -8.55 12.51 -11.15
N ALA A 366 -8.38 12.21 -9.86
CA ALA A 366 -7.60 11.06 -9.42
C ALA A 366 -8.36 9.75 -9.64
N SER A 367 -9.69 9.78 -9.59
CA SER A 367 -10.54 8.64 -9.94
C SER A 367 -10.42 8.28 -11.41
N ASP A 368 -10.39 9.27 -12.30
CA ASP A 368 -10.21 9.04 -13.74
C ASP A 368 -8.84 8.41 -14.01
N GLU A 369 -7.78 8.91 -13.37
CA GLU A 369 -6.45 8.32 -13.47
C GLU A 369 -6.39 6.89 -12.92
N LEU A 370 -7.05 6.62 -11.78
CA LEU A 370 -7.13 5.28 -11.21
C LEU A 370 -7.92 4.31 -12.08
N GLU A 371 -9.02 4.74 -12.70
CA GLU A 371 -9.78 3.90 -13.63
C GLU A 371 -8.95 3.55 -14.87
N ASP A 372 -8.21 4.51 -15.43
CA ASP A 372 -7.27 4.28 -16.53
C ASP A 372 -6.14 3.32 -16.13
N PHE A 373 -5.53 3.55 -14.95
CA PHE A 373 -4.44 2.73 -14.43
C PHE A 373 -4.89 1.29 -14.17
N GLY A 374 -6.05 1.12 -13.52
CA GLY A 374 -6.65 -0.18 -13.27
C GLY A 374 -7.07 -0.92 -14.55
N ALA A 375 -7.51 -0.19 -15.58
CA ALA A 375 -7.78 -0.77 -16.90
C ALA A 375 -6.49 -1.22 -17.60
N GLY A 376 -5.40 -0.45 -17.51
CA GLY A 376 -4.09 -0.84 -18.01
C GLY A 376 -3.54 -2.12 -17.34
N ILE A 377 -3.79 -2.30 -16.04
CA ILE A 377 -3.50 -3.57 -15.34
C ILE A 377 -4.31 -4.71 -15.96
N THR A 378 -5.63 -4.52 -16.19
CA THR A 378 -6.48 -5.54 -16.83
C THR A 378 -5.94 -5.96 -18.20
N ASP A 379 -5.53 -5.00 -19.03
CA ASP A 379 -5.06 -5.27 -20.38
C ASP A 379 -3.73 -6.04 -20.37
N ARG A 380 -2.81 -5.70 -19.46
CA ARG A 380 -1.56 -6.46 -19.26
C ARG A 380 -1.82 -7.88 -18.78
N LEU A 381 -2.76 -8.06 -17.86
CA LEU A 381 -3.17 -9.39 -17.38
C LEU A 381 -3.78 -10.25 -18.49
N LYS A 382 -4.64 -9.67 -19.34
CA LYS A 382 -5.17 -10.38 -20.51
C LYS A 382 -4.07 -10.77 -21.48
N ALA A 383 -3.14 -9.86 -21.77
CA ALA A 383 -1.99 -10.16 -22.63
C ALA A 383 -1.04 -11.22 -22.02
N ALA A 384 -0.91 -11.28 -20.69
CA ALA A 384 -0.21 -12.36 -19.99
C ALA A 384 -0.97 -13.68 -20.15
N ALA A 385 -2.28 -13.69 -19.91
CA ALA A 385 -3.13 -14.86 -20.07
C ALA A 385 -3.07 -15.44 -21.50
N ASP A 386 -3.06 -14.59 -22.54
CA ASP A 386 -2.95 -15.00 -23.94
C ASP A 386 -1.62 -15.71 -24.29
N ARG A 387 -0.58 -15.49 -23.46
CA ARG A 387 0.73 -16.13 -23.62
C ARG A 387 0.87 -17.41 -22.79
N ILE A 388 -0.06 -17.68 -21.88
CA ILE A 388 -0.04 -18.92 -21.09
C ILE A 388 -0.45 -20.07 -22.00
N GLY A 389 0.44 -21.05 -22.13
CA GLY A 389 0.26 -22.17 -23.05
C GLY A 389 -1.09 -22.87 -22.88
N THR A 390 -1.71 -23.23 -24.00
CA THR A 390 -2.88 -24.10 -24.02
C THR A 390 -2.44 -25.54 -24.23
N GLU A 391 -2.98 -26.46 -23.43
CA GLU A 391 -2.91 -27.88 -23.76
C GLU A 391 -4.00 -28.22 -24.80
N GLY A 392 -3.60 -28.88 -25.89
CA GLY A 392 -4.51 -29.40 -26.92
C GLY A 392 -4.94 -28.39 -28.00
N GLY A 393 -5.23 -28.90 -29.21
CA GLY A 393 -5.76 -28.10 -30.31
C GLY A 393 -7.25 -27.82 -30.13
N GLY A 394 -7.60 -26.72 -29.44
CA GLY A 394 -8.98 -26.30 -29.18
C GLY A 394 -9.07 -25.08 -28.25
N TYR A 395 -10.26 -24.83 -27.69
CA TYR A 395 -10.49 -23.78 -26.69
C TYR A 395 -10.42 -24.36 -25.28
N THR A 396 -9.32 -24.10 -24.56
CA THR A 396 -9.10 -24.63 -23.21
C THR A 396 -9.54 -23.65 -22.15
N VAL A 397 -10.43 -24.11 -21.26
CA VAL A 397 -10.85 -23.38 -20.06
C VAL A 397 -10.10 -23.95 -18.87
N TYR A 398 -9.68 -23.09 -17.93
CA TYR A 398 -8.91 -23.48 -16.76
C TYR A 398 -9.64 -23.17 -15.45
N ASN A 399 -9.53 -24.07 -14.47
CA ASN A 399 -9.92 -23.83 -13.08
C ASN A 399 -8.67 -23.60 -12.23
N HIS A 400 -8.34 -22.34 -11.94
CA HIS A 400 -7.19 -21.97 -11.12
C HIS A 400 -7.42 -22.16 -9.61
N HIS A 401 -8.64 -22.48 -9.18
CA HIS A 401 -8.92 -22.74 -7.77
C HIS A 401 -8.38 -24.09 -7.34
N GLY A 402 -8.02 -24.21 -6.06
CA GLY A 402 -7.57 -25.47 -5.45
C GLY A 402 -8.70 -26.50 -5.17
N PHE A 403 -9.92 -26.25 -5.66
CA PHE A 403 -11.09 -27.10 -5.41
C PHE A 403 -11.93 -27.28 -6.67
N GLU A 404 -12.76 -28.32 -6.69
CA GLU A 404 -13.68 -28.60 -7.78
C GLU A 404 -14.73 -27.50 -7.92
N ALA A 405 -14.95 -27.01 -9.14
CA ALA A 405 -15.89 -25.94 -9.40
C ALA A 405 -16.71 -26.18 -10.68
N SER A 406 -17.94 -25.66 -10.66
CA SER A 406 -18.78 -25.49 -11.84
C SER A 406 -18.98 -23.99 -12.08
N PHE A 407 -18.73 -23.51 -13.29
CA PHE A 407 -18.78 -22.09 -13.64
C PHE A 407 -19.06 -21.90 -15.13
N THR A 408 -19.39 -20.67 -15.54
CA THR A 408 -19.58 -20.33 -16.95
C THR A 408 -18.28 -19.81 -17.56
N ALA A 409 -18.04 -20.17 -18.82
CA ALA A 409 -16.93 -19.66 -19.62
C ALA A 409 -17.46 -19.01 -20.91
N PRO A 410 -16.87 -17.90 -21.38
CA PRO A 410 -17.26 -17.32 -22.66
C PRO A 410 -16.87 -18.25 -23.81
N ALA A 411 -17.72 -18.40 -24.81
CA ALA A 411 -17.28 -18.96 -26.09
C ALA A 411 -16.39 -17.93 -26.81
N PRO A 412 -15.43 -18.37 -27.67
CA PRO A 412 -14.68 -17.45 -28.51
C PRO A 412 -15.59 -16.55 -29.35
N GLU A 413 -15.17 -15.32 -29.61
CA GLU A 413 -15.97 -14.36 -30.38
C GLU A 413 -16.35 -14.93 -31.76
N GLY A 414 -17.65 -14.90 -32.08
CA GLY A 414 -18.19 -15.49 -33.31
C GLY A 414 -18.55 -16.98 -33.21
N HIS A 415 -18.06 -17.70 -32.21
CA HIS A 415 -18.37 -19.11 -32.00
C HIS A 415 -19.64 -19.27 -31.15
N THR A 416 -20.60 -20.05 -31.64
CA THR A 416 -21.93 -20.24 -31.02
C THR A 416 -22.25 -21.71 -30.75
N ARG A 417 -21.35 -22.62 -31.14
CA ARG A 417 -21.45 -24.05 -30.91
C ARG A 417 -20.22 -24.51 -30.15
N VAL A 418 -20.43 -25.25 -29.07
CA VAL A 418 -19.38 -25.77 -28.19
C VAL A 418 -19.60 -27.27 -28.02
N TYR A 419 -18.53 -28.05 -28.10
CA TYR A 419 -18.53 -29.50 -27.89
C TYR A 419 -17.42 -29.90 -26.94
N THR A 420 -17.63 -30.99 -26.21
CA THR A 420 -16.54 -31.73 -25.55
C THR A 420 -15.57 -32.30 -26.58
N GLN A 421 -14.36 -32.72 -26.17
CA GLN A 421 -13.42 -33.39 -27.08
C GLN A 421 -13.97 -34.72 -27.62
N GLU A 422 -14.91 -35.33 -26.91
CA GLU A 422 -15.63 -36.54 -27.32
C GLU A 422 -16.74 -36.25 -28.36
N GLY A 423 -17.03 -34.97 -28.65
CA GLY A 423 -18.02 -34.54 -29.64
C GLY A 423 -19.43 -34.30 -29.07
N GLU A 424 -19.61 -34.41 -27.75
CA GLU A 424 -20.90 -34.15 -27.12
C GLU A 424 -21.21 -32.63 -27.08
N PRO A 425 -22.42 -32.20 -27.48
CA PRO A 425 -22.79 -30.78 -27.50
C PRO A 425 -22.90 -30.17 -26.09
N VAL A 426 -22.41 -28.95 -25.94
CA VAL A 426 -22.49 -28.15 -24.71
C VAL A 426 -23.36 -26.90 -24.97
N PRO A 427 -24.48 -26.74 -24.26
CA PRO A 427 -25.36 -25.58 -24.46
C PRO A 427 -24.66 -24.25 -24.21
N VAL A 428 -24.80 -23.34 -25.16
CA VAL A 428 -24.36 -21.94 -25.06
C VAL A 428 -25.58 -21.07 -24.71
N TYR A 429 -25.46 -20.28 -23.66
CA TYR A 429 -26.47 -19.35 -23.19
C TYR A 429 -26.57 -18.11 -24.09
N SER A 430 -27.64 -17.34 -23.93
CA SER A 430 -27.92 -16.15 -24.74
C SER A 430 -26.88 -15.03 -24.59
N ASP A 431 -26.08 -15.06 -23.52
CA ASP A 431 -24.98 -14.12 -23.28
C ASP A 431 -23.64 -14.58 -23.90
N GLY A 432 -23.65 -15.69 -24.64
CA GLY A 432 -22.45 -16.24 -25.29
C GLY A 432 -21.57 -17.08 -24.38
N THR A 433 -22.02 -17.42 -23.16
CA THR A 433 -21.28 -18.29 -22.25
C THR A 433 -21.78 -19.73 -22.29
N PHE A 434 -20.98 -20.70 -21.83
CA PHE A 434 -21.40 -22.10 -21.66
C PHE A 434 -20.98 -22.62 -20.28
N LEU A 435 -21.71 -23.63 -19.78
CA LEU A 435 -21.47 -24.19 -18.45
C LEU A 435 -20.36 -25.25 -18.48
N VAL A 436 -19.30 -24.99 -17.72
CA VAL A 436 -18.27 -25.96 -17.35
C VAL A 436 -18.69 -26.62 -16.04
N ARG A 437 -18.93 -27.94 -16.06
CA ARG A 437 -19.35 -28.70 -14.88
C ARG A 437 -18.20 -29.47 -14.24
N ASP A 438 -18.23 -29.53 -12.91
CA ASP A 438 -17.46 -30.43 -12.05
C ASP A 438 -15.99 -30.50 -12.47
N MET A 439 -15.39 -29.34 -12.67
CA MET A 439 -14.02 -29.21 -13.11
C MET A 439 -13.10 -29.27 -11.90
N ALA A 440 -12.22 -30.27 -11.85
CA ALA A 440 -11.27 -30.46 -10.77
C ALA A 440 -10.44 -29.18 -10.52
N GLY A 441 -10.01 -28.98 -9.28
CA GLY A 441 -9.11 -27.87 -8.95
C GLY A 441 -7.77 -28.00 -9.68
N LEU A 442 -7.18 -26.87 -10.05
CA LEU A 442 -5.91 -26.79 -10.78
C LEU A 442 -5.90 -27.68 -12.03
N SER A 443 -6.97 -27.62 -12.83
CA SER A 443 -7.07 -28.40 -14.07
C SER A 443 -7.47 -27.54 -15.28
N GLY A 444 -7.28 -28.09 -16.48
CA GLY A 444 -7.73 -27.55 -17.77
C GLY A 444 -8.69 -28.51 -18.46
N ARG A 445 -9.66 -27.98 -19.22
CA ARG A 445 -10.55 -28.76 -20.07
C ARG A 445 -10.70 -28.09 -21.43
N THR A 446 -10.36 -28.81 -22.47
CA THR A 446 -10.44 -28.34 -23.85
C THR A 446 -11.80 -28.63 -24.46
N TYR A 447 -12.31 -27.67 -25.21
CA TYR A 447 -13.55 -27.75 -25.96
C TYR A 447 -13.29 -27.51 -27.44
N VAL A 448 -14.16 -28.06 -28.30
CA VAL A 448 -14.21 -27.73 -29.72
C VAL A 448 -15.26 -26.64 -29.91
N THR A 449 -14.89 -25.54 -30.55
CA THR A 449 -15.77 -24.38 -30.75
C THR A 449 -15.93 -24.06 -32.23
N GLU A 450 -17.14 -23.76 -32.68
CA GLU A 450 -17.45 -23.49 -34.09
C GLU A 450 -18.40 -22.29 -34.26
N GLU A 451 -18.28 -21.61 -35.41
CA GLU A 451 -19.29 -20.66 -35.88
C GLU A 451 -20.57 -21.41 -36.31
N GLY A 452 -21.74 -20.80 -36.11
CA GLY A 452 -23.00 -21.38 -36.59
C GLY A 452 -24.26 -20.81 -35.95
N GLU A 453 -25.39 -21.49 -36.13
CA GLU A 453 -26.59 -21.19 -35.34
C GLU A 453 -26.43 -21.76 -33.91
N PRO A 454 -26.80 -21.00 -32.86
CA PRO A 454 -26.76 -21.47 -31.48
C PRO A 454 -27.54 -22.78 -31.32
N GLN A 455 -26.98 -23.74 -30.59
CA GLN A 455 -27.68 -24.98 -30.28
C GLN A 455 -28.91 -24.67 -29.41
N LYS A 456 -30.10 -24.99 -29.91
CA LYS A 456 -31.31 -24.96 -29.09
C LYS A 456 -31.21 -26.12 -28.08
N PRO A 457 -31.36 -25.89 -26.77
CA PRO A 457 -31.38 -26.99 -25.83
C PRO A 457 -32.53 -27.93 -26.21
N GLU A 458 -32.21 -29.22 -26.40
CA GLU A 458 -33.25 -30.25 -26.39
C GLU A 458 -33.87 -30.21 -24.99
N ILE A 459 -35.02 -29.56 -24.87
CA ILE A 459 -35.87 -29.71 -23.69
C ILE A 459 -36.22 -31.20 -23.68
N ARG A 460 -35.55 -31.98 -22.81
CA ARG A 460 -35.99 -33.34 -22.51
C ARG A 460 -37.44 -33.22 -22.05
N GLY A 461 -38.35 -33.61 -22.93
CA GLY A 461 -39.78 -33.57 -22.64
C GLY A 461 -40.04 -34.31 -21.33
N GLU A 462 -40.86 -33.68 -20.49
CA GLU A 462 -41.46 -34.33 -19.33
C GLU A 462 -42.11 -35.64 -19.80
N GLY A 463 -41.58 -36.75 -19.30
CA GLY A 463 -42.12 -38.10 -19.47
C GLY A 463 -42.46 -38.66 -18.11
#